data_AF-A0A528FHQ0-F1
#
_entry.id   AF-A0A528FHQ0-F1
#
_cell.length_a   1.000
_cell.length_b   1.000
_cell.length_c   1.000
_cell.angle_alpha   90.00
_cell.angle_beta   90.00
_cell.angle_gamma   90.00
#
_symmetry.space_group_name_H-M   'P 1'
#
loop_
_entity.id
_entity.type
_entity.pdbx_description
1 polymer ?
#
loop_
_entity_poly.entity_id
_entity_poly.type
_entity_poly.pdbx_seq_one_letter_code
_entity_poly.pdbx_strand_id
1 'polypeptide(L)' 'RTIDFSSIAKAAKNPDDLKGFGEFVQDECTYPNGAHICEVEIDPDTGVTEIVRYTIVDDFGVTVNPVLLAGQVHGG' A
#
# COMPACT_ATOMS: atom_id res chain seq x y z
N ARG A 1 -35.83 -14.01 0.66
CA ARG A 1 -35.90 -12.97 1.72
C ARG A 1 -34.54 -12.28 1.76
N THR A 2 -34.52 -10.96 1.70
CA THR A 2 -33.29 -10.16 1.77
C THR A 2 -33.35 -9.37 3.07
N ILE A 3 -32.25 -9.34 3.82
CA ILE A 3 -32.10 -8.52 5.01
C ILE A 3 -30.82 -7.69 4.83
N ASP A 4 -30.90 -6.39 5.13
CA ASP A 4 -29.75 -5.50 5.04
C ASP A 4 -28.88 -5.57 6.31
N PHE A 5 -27.64 -5.11 6.20
CA PHE A 5 -26.65 -5.19 7.28
C PHE A 5 -27.07 -4.38 8.52
N SER A 6 -27.77 -3.26 8.34
CA SER A 6 -28.29 -2.45 9.45
C SER A 6 -29.38 -3.19 10.23
N SER A 7 -30.25 -3.89 9.52
CA SER A 7 -31.32 -4.72 10.08
C SER A 7 -30.76 -5.90 10.87
N ILE A 8 -29.64 -6.51 10.41
CA ILE A 8 -28.91 -7.53 11.17
C ILE A 8 -28.31 -6.93 12.45
N ALA A 9 -27.62 -5.79 12.35
CA ALA A 9 -26.99 -5.15 13.51
C ALA A 9 -28.02 -4.73 14.58
N LYS A 10 -29.20 -4.23 14.18
CA LYS A 10 -30.29 -3.87 15.10
C LYS A 10 -30.93 -5.08 15.79
N ALA A 11 -30.78 -6.27 15.23
CA ALA A 11 -31.32 -7.50 15.81
C ALA A 11 -30.41 -8.09 16.91
N ALA A 12 -29.21 -7.54 17.11
CA ALA A 12 -28.32 -7.89 18.22
C ALA A 12 -29.02 -7.67 19.57
N LYS A 13 -28.89 -8.63 20.48
CA LYS A 13 -29.57 -8.62 21.79
C LYS A 13 -28.67 -8.06 22.88
N ASN A 14 -27.37 -8.29 22.75
CA ASN A 14 -26.35 -7.80 23.66
C ASN A 14 -25.35 -6.93 22.89
N PRO A 15 -24.77 -5.90 23.53
CA PRO A 15 -23.75 -5.05 22.90
C PRO A 15 -22.51 -5.82 22.41
N ASP A 16 -22.24 -7.00 22.98
CA ASP A 16 -21.09 -7.82 22.60
C ASP A 16 -21.34 -8.63 21.33
N ASP A 17 -22.59 -8.84 20.91
CA ASP A 17 -22.93 -9.51 19.64
C ASP A 17 -22.46 -8.71 18.41
N LEU A 18 -22.10 -7.43 18.60
CA LEU A 18 -21.61 -6.51 17.57
C LEU A 18 -20.10 -6.30 17.59
N LYS A 19 -19.38 -7.03 18.45
CA LYS A 19 -17.92 -6.91 18.59
C LYS A 19 -17.26 -8.17 18.07
N GLY A 20 -16.20 -7.99 17.31
CA GLY A 20 -15.32 -9.07 16.87
C GLY A 20 -13.88 -8.73 17.24
N PHE A 21 -13.14 -9.72 17.74
CA PHE A 21 -11.72 -9.61 18.04
C PHE A 21 -11.00 -10.74 17.32
N GLY A 22 -9.84 -10.42 16.75
CA GLY A 22 -8.98 -11.38 16.08
C GLY A 22 -7.55 -10.88 16.11
N GLU A 23 -6.63 -11.80 16.37
CA GLU A 23 -5.20 -11.60 16.18
C GLU A 23 -4.78 -12.45 14.99
N PHE A 24 -3.86 -11.93 14.20
CA PHE A 24 -3.33 -12.64 13.05
C PHE A 24 -1.81 -12.59 13.08
N VAL A 25 -1.21 -13.76 12.91
CA VAL A 25 0.22 -13.94 12.72
C VAL A 25 0.39 -14.57 11.35
N GLN A 26 1.20 -13.94 10.51
CA GLN A 26 1.56 -14.46 9.20
C GLN A 26 2.48 -15.68 9.38
N ASP A 27 2.14 -16.79 8.70
CA ASP A 27 3.00 -17.98 8.66
C ASP A 27 4.30 -17.71 7.86
N GLU A 28 4.25 -16.78 6.91
CA GLU A 28 5.38 -16.40 6.06
C GLU A 28 5.35 -14.90 5.72
N CYS A 29 6.54 -14.33 5.47
CA CYS A 29 6.66 -12.95 5.01
C CYS A 29 6.09 -12.76 3.61
N THR A 30 5.68 -11.52 3.31
CA THR A 30 5.47 -11.10 1.92
C THR A 30 6.78 -10.56 1.36
N TYR A 31 7.00 -10.78 0.06
CA TYR A 31 8.22 -10.38 -0.63
C TYR A 31 7.87 -9.50 -1.83
N PRO A 32 7.54 -8.22 -1.60
CA PRO A 32 7.32 -7.28 -2.70
C PRO A 32 8.62 -7.07 -3.48
N ASN A 33 8.49 -6.72 -4.75
CA ASN A 33 9.63 -6.50 -5.63
C ASN A 33 9.41 -5.25 -6.47
N GLY A 34 10.52 -4.66 -6.92
CA GLY A 34 10.48 -3.47 -7.74
C GLY A 34 11.78 -3.22 -8.47
N ALA A 35 11.76 -2.31 -9.42
CA ALA A 35 12.90 -1.87 -10.20
C ALA A 35 12.88 -0.35 -10.34
N HIS A 36 14.03 0.26 -10.04
CA HIS A 36 14.25 1.69 -10.15
C HIS A 36 15.32 1.96 -11.19
N ILE A 37 15.05 2.92 -12.08
CA ILE A 37 16.00 3.37 -13.10
C ILE A 37 16.18 4.87 -12.94
N CYS A 38 17.43 5.28 -12.79
CA CYS A 38 17.84 6.68 -12.70
C CYS A 38 18.70 7.04 -13.91
N GLU A 39 18.29 8.05 -14.65
CA GLU A 39 19.12 8.69 -15.68
C GLU A 39 19.70 9.96 -15.08
N VAL A 40 21.03 10.11 -15.19
CA VAL A 40 21.76 11.25 -14.66
C VAL A 40 22.65 11.88 -15.72
N GLU A 41 22.79 13.20 -15.64
CA GLU A 41 23.81 13.95 -16.37
C GLU A 41 24.88 14.43 -15.40
N ILE A 42 26.14 14.37 -15.81
CA ILE A 42 27.29 14.74 -14.99
C ILE A 42 28.13 15.75 -15.76
N ASP A 43 28.32 16.94 -15.18
CA ASP A 43 29.29 17.92 -15.68
C ASP A 43 30.72 17.36 -15.48
N PRO A 44 31.51 17.18 -16.56
CA PRO A 44 32.82 16.56 -16.47
C PRO A 44 33.88 17.45 -15.80
N ASP A 45 33.70 18.77 -15.80
CA ASP A 45 34.67 19.72 -15.25
C ASP A 45 34.42 19.96 -13.75
N THR A 46 33.15 19.95 -13.33
CA THR A 46 32.75 20.26 -11.94
C THR A 46 32.30 19.04 -11.14
N GLY A 47 31.91 17.95 -11.82
CA GLY A 47 31.31 16.76 -11.23
C GLY A 47 29.86 16.96 -10.76
N VAL A 48 29.25 18.13 -11.02
CA VAL A 48 27.85 18.38 -10.69
C VAL A 48 26.97 17.34 -11.39
N THR A 49 26.10 16.68 -10.62
CA THR A 49 25.23 15.61 -11.11
C THR A 49 23.78 16.04 -11.00
N GLU A 50 23.02 15.88 -12.09
CA GLU A 50 21.58 16.14 -12.16
C GLU A 50 20.83 14.85 -12.48
N ILE A 51 19.72 14.60 -11.80
CA ILE A 51 18.79 13.51 -12.14
C ILE A 51 17.84 14.06 -13.21
N VAL A 52 17.99 13.58 -14.45
CA VAL A 52 17.17 14.02 -15.58
C VAL A 52 15.92 13.15 -15.76
N ARG A 53 15.94 11.91 -15.25
CA ARG A 53 14.76 11.05 -15.16
C ARG A 53 14.88 10.03 -14.04
N TYR A 54 13.76 9.76 -13.38
CA TYR A 54 13.62 8.65 -12.45
C TYR A 54 12.35 7.86 -12.77
N THR A 55 12.50 6.55 -13.02
CA THR A 55 11.39 5.64 -13.33
C THR A 55 11.36 4.52 -12.30
N ILE A 56 10.17 4.26 -11.75
CA ILE A 56 9.94 3.24 -10.73
C ILE A 56 8.84 2.30 -11.21
N VAL A 57 9.07 1.00 -11.03
CA VAL A 57 8.06 -0.05 -11.20
C VAL A 57 8.08 -0.91 -9.96
N ASP A 58 6.99 -0.92 -9.21
CA ASP A 58 6.82 -1.75 -8.02
C ASP A 58 5.65 -2.73 -8.16
N ASP A 59 5.84 -3.93 -7.64
CA ASP A 59 4.83 -4.97 -7.45
C ASP A 59 4.67 -5.25 -5.94
N PHE A 60 3.55 -4.77 -5.40
CA PHE A 60 3.16 -4.94 -4.00
C PHE A 60 2.06 -5.98 -3.82
N GLY A 61 1.74 -6.77 -4.85
CA GLY A 61 0.53 -7.57 -4.88
C GLY A 61 -0.74 -6.71 -4.89
N VAL A 62 -1.76 -7.09 -4.11
CA VAL A 62 -3.06 -6.40 -4.13
C VAL A 62 -2.99 -5.08 -3.37
N THR A 63 -3.13 -3.98 -4.10
CA THR A 63 -3.18 -2.64 -3.51
C THR A 63 -4.54 -2.34 -2.90
N VAL A 64 -4.56 -1.99 -1.61
CA VAL A 64 -5.78 -1.58 -0.90
C VAL A 64 -6.20 -0.15 -1.28
N ASN A 65 -5.24 0.78 -1.36
CA ASN A 65 -5.48 2.16 -1.76
C ASN A 65 -4.37 2.67 -2.72
N PRO A 66 -4.64 2.71 -4.04
CA PRO A 66 -3.65 3.12 -5.03
C PRO A 66 -3.12 4.55 -4.88
N VAL A 67 -3.95 5.48 -4.37
CA VAL A 67 -3.55 6.89 -4.22
C VAL A 67 -2.54 7.05 -3.08
N LEU A 68 -2.78 6.39 -1.94
CA LEU A 68 -1.84 6.42 -0.82
C LEU A 68 -0.54 5.72 -1.17
N LEU A 69 -0.62 4.61 -1.92
CA LEU A 69 0.56 3.89 -2.38
C LEU A 69 1.45 4.77 -3.27
N ALA A 70 0.89 5.48 -4.25
CA ALA A 70 1.65 6.40 -5.09
C ALA A 70 2.38 7.48 -4.28
N GLY A 71 1.78 7.96 -3.19
CA GLY A 71 2.43 8.90 -2.28
C GLY A 71 3.64 8.31 -1.55
N GLN A 72 3.63 7.01 -1.23
CA GLN A 72 4.78 6.33 -0.64
C GLN A 72 5.91 6.17 -1.67
N VAL A 73 5.59 5.79 -2.89
CA VAL A 73 6.57 5.62 -3.99
C VAL A 73 7.27 6.94 -4.31
N HIS A 74 6.55 8.07 -4.29
CA HIS A 74 7.17 9.38 -4.53
C HIS A 74 7.94 9.95 -3.32
N GLY A 75 7.56 9.55 -2.10
CA GLY A 75 8.16 10.08 -0.87
C GLY A 75 9.39 9.30 -0.40
N GLY A 76 9.51 8.04 -0.79
CA GLY A 76 10.65 7.15 -0.51
C GLY A 76 11.81 7.30 -1.50
#